data_AF-A0A926CFN5-F1
#
_entry.id   AF-A0A926CFN5-F1
#
_cell.length_a   1.000
_cell.length_b   1.000
_cell.length_c   1.000
_cell.angle_alpha   90.00
_cell.angle_beta   90.00
_cell.angle_gamma   90.00
#
_symmetry.space_group_name_H-M   'P 1'
#
loop_
_entity.id
_entity.type
_entity.pdbx_description
1 polymer ?
#
loop_
_entity_poly.entity_id
_entity_poly.type
_entity_poly.pdbx_seq_one_letter_code
_entity_poly.pdbx_strand_id
1 'polypeptide(L)'
;MLYHSFADIARLSVSNQRHLLQHGDATERVWAAWALGIALGGGSITDLVAGVHDSPAPGTRRHLLIVLAGLGESAVLQTFAQDDPDDYVRATAAQYLLRISQSTDIATPDFIRTLLLNDPSPIVKQAILTEAPPSFPAFRHQDIITLLEHPDVDIRRAATDRLLAISSYTALFPGPLEDRITYETDSTLRHRLLRLCIEVGGAVRLLFMCRNLDAEKVIEILQLLHSYDQQFNWTDIAPLALIHDPRFDCVLVLLLNAQMTSDMVEWFLYLMARAMQWPSARNRPEAERAEAVQTSAWKAAQRLIATSTQLWALKPVTLNIETLDFAISYLDNEVTQLQLDEESEEWETNSDWYSTAIPEREQLRGMLIAIKAIS
;
A
#
# COMPACT_ATOMS: atom_id res chain seq x y z
N MET A 1 -26.13 -36.14 19.15
CA MET A 1 -24.70 -36.38 19.38
C MET A 1 -24.56 -37.33 20.57
N LEU A 2 -24.14 -38.56 20.29
CA LEU A 2 -24.00 -39.64 21.30
C LEU A 2 -22.63 -39.63 21.98
N TYR A 3 -21.65 -38.97 21.37
CA TYR A 3 -20.27 -38.86 21.84
C TYR A 3 -19.92 -37.40 22.07
N HIS A 4 -19.19 -37.09 23.13
CA HIS A 4 -18.90 -35.69 23.50
C HIS A 4 -17.45 -35.29 23.21
N SER A 5 -16.60 -36.24 22.83
CA SER A 5 -15.20 -36.00 22.54
C SER A 5 -14.64 -36.94 21.48
N PHE A 6 -13.53 -36.52 20.86
CA PHE A 6 -12.71 -37.38 20.01
C PHE A 6 -12.23 -38.65 20.75
N ALA A 7 -11.87 -38.52 22.03
CA ALA A 7 -11.38 -39.64 22.83
C ALA A 7 -12.42 -40.76 23.01
N ASP A 8 -13.71 -40.40 23.04
CA ASP A 8 -14.79 -41.38 23.11
C ASP A 8 -14.84 -42.22 21.83
N ILE A 9 -14.77 -41.55 20.66
CA ILE A 9 -14.80 -42.22 19.36
C ILE A 9 -13.52 -43.01 19.07
N ALA A 10 -12.35 -42.48 19.45
CA ALA A 10 -11.07 -43.13 19.24
C ALA A 10 -10.94 -44.50 19.96
N ARG A 11 -11.70 -44.69 21.06
CA ARG A 11 -11.75 -45.96 21.80
C ARG A 11 -12.75 -46.97 21.25
N LEU A 12 -13.61 -46.57 20.32
CA LEU A 12 -14.57 -47.48 19.70
C LEU A 12 -13.88 -48.52 18.83
N SER A 13 -14.58 -49.62 18.55
CA SER A 13 -14.13 -50.57 17.54
C SER A 13 -14.09 -49.92 16.16
N VAL A 14 -13.21 -50.40 15.28
CA VAL A 14 -13.12 -49.96 13.88
C VAL A 14 -14.48 -50.02 13.17
N SER A 15 -15.29 -51.06 13.44
CA SER A 15 -16.64 -51.17 12.87
C SER A 15 -17.56 -50.03 13.30
N ASN A 16 -17.49 -49.62 14.58
CA ASN A 16 -18.29 -48.52 15.09
C ASN A 16 -17.79 -47.17 14.55
N GLN A 17 -16.47 -47.01 14.39
CA GLN A 17 -15.90 -45.82 13.75
C GLN A 17 -16.34 -45.70 12.28
N ARG A 18 -16.32 -46.79 11.51
CA ARG A 18 -16.87 -46.82 10.13
C ARG A 18 -18.35 -46.45 10.09
N HIS A 19 -19.13 -47.00 11.02
CA HIS A 19 -20.55 -46.65 11.12
C HIS A 19 -20.75 -45.14 11.35
N LEU A 20 -19.97 -44.53 12.25
CA LEU A 20 -20.01 -43.09 12.50
C LEU A 20 -19.51 -42.25 11.32
N LEU A 21 -18.50 -42.71 10.58
CA LEU A 21 -18.05 -42.03 9.36
C LEU A 21 -19.15 -41.90 8.30
N GLN A 22 -20.04 -42.90 8.22
CA GLN A 22 -21.13 -42.96 7.24
C GLN A 22 -22.41 -42.28 7.75
N HIS A 23 -22.78 -42.49 9.01
CA HIS A 23 -24.11 -42.15 9.53
C HIS A 23 -24.09 -41.15 10.70
N GLY A 24 -22.91 -40.79 11.20
CA GLY A 24 -22.77 -39.82 12.29
C GLY A 24 -23.11 -38.40 11.84
N ASP A 25 -23.28 -37.51 12.81
CA ASP A 25 -23.34 -36.08 12.51
C ASP A 25 -21.98 -35.54 12.01
N ALA A 26 -21.94 -34.29 11.56
CA ALA A 26 -20.72 -33.71 10.97
C ALA A 26 -19.49 -33.81 11.90
N THR A 27 -19.69 -33.66 13.21
CA THR A 27 -18.60 -33.72 14.20
C THR A 27 -18.16 -35.16 14.43
N GLU A 28 -19.13 -36.06 14.60
CA GLU A 28 -18.88 -37.50 14.77
C GLU A 28 -18.16 -38.09 13.55
N ARG A 29 -18.52 -37.68 12.32
CA ARG A 29 -17.87 -38.11 11.08
C ARG A 29 -16.42 -37.66 11.01
N VAL A 30 -16.13 -36.41 11.37
CA VAL A 30 -14.75 -35.89 11.39
C VAL A 30 -13.91 -36.67 12.40
N TRP A 31 -14.41 -36.83 13.64
CA TRP A 31 -13.70 -37.59 14.67
C TRP A 31 -13.49 -39.06 14.28
N ALA A 32 -14.48 -39.70 13.66
CA ALA A 32 -14.36 -41.06 13.15
C ALA A 32 -13.32 -41.17 12.04
N ALA A 33 -13.28 -40.21 11.11
CA ALA A 33 -12.26 -40.16 10.05
C ALA A 33 -10.84 -40.10 10.63
N TRP A 34 -10.60 -39.21 11.59
CA TRP A 34 -9.30 -39.11 12.27
C TRP A 34 -8.94 -40.38 13.03
N ALA A 35 -9.89 -40.96 13.77
CA ALA A 35 -9.66 -42.19 14.52
C ALA A 35 -9.28 -43.35 13.59
N LEU A 36 -9.98 -43.50 12.47
CA LEU A 36 -9.67 -44.51 11.44
C LEU A 36 -8.30 -44.28 10.80
N GLY A 37 -7.98 -43.03 10.43
CA GLY A 37 -6.70 -42.67 9.86
C GLY A 37 -5.52 -43.00 10.78
N ILE A 38 -5.66 -42.72 12.07
CA ILE A 38 -4.63 -43.05 13.08
C ILE A 38 -4.54 -44.56 13.32
N ALA A 39 -5.67 -45.24 13.46
CA ALA A 39 -5.70 -46.65 13.84
C ALA A 39 -5.26 -47.58 12.70
N LEU A 40 -5.59 -47.25 11.45
CA LEU A 40 -5.40 -48.12 10.30
C LEU A 40 -4.37 -47.60 9.29
N GLY A 41 -3.97 -46.32 9.38
CA GLY A 41 -3.14 -45.68 8.35
C GLY A 41 -3.78 -45.83 6.97
N GLY A 42 -2.99 -46.28 6.00
CA GLY A 42 -3.46 -46.55 4.63
C GLY A 42 -4.63 -47.54 4.54
N GLY A 43 -4.83 -48.42 5.54
CA GLY A 43 -5.99 -49.32 5.58
C GLY A 43 -7.35 -48.62 5.70
N SER A 44 -7.37 -47.31 5.98
CA SER A 44 -8.59 -46.49 6.06
C SER A 44 -8.95 -45.75 4.77
N ILE A 45 -8.08 -45.74 3.74
CA ILE A 45 -8.24 -44.87 2.55
C ILE A 45 -9.58 -45.09 1.86
N THR A 46 -9.96 -46.34 1.60
CA THR A 46 -11.24 -46.67 0.94
C THR A 46 -12.45 -46.16 1.73
N ASP A 47 -12.42 -46.29 3.06
CA ASP A 47 -13.48 -45.81 3.94
C ASP A 47 -13.56 -44.27 3.90
N LEU A 48 -12.41 -43.60 3.97
CA LEU A 48 -12.32 -42.14 3.96
C LEU A 48 -12.77 -41.55 2.62
N VAL A 49 -12.36 -42.12 1.48
CA VAL A 49 -12.78 -41.67 0.14
C VAL A 49 -14.30 -41.76 0.00
N ALA A 50 -14.91 -42.89 0.37
CA ALA A 50 -16.36 -43.03 0.39
C ALA A 50 -17.01 -41.97 1.30
N GLY A 51 -16.44 -41.77 2.49
CA GLY A 51 -16.89 -40.76 3.45
C GLY A 51 -16.86 -39.33 2.91
N VAL A 52 -15.87 -38.97 2.07
CA VAL A 52 -15.81 -37.64 1.44
C VAL A 52 -16.94 -37.51 0.41
N HIS A 53 -17.09 -38.48 -0.49
CA HIS A 53 -18.11 -38.43 -1.55
C HIS A 53 -19.53 -38.38 -0.99
N ASP A 54 -19.82 -39.16 0.05
CA ASP A 54 -21.15 -39.26 0.65
C ASP A 54 -21.45 -38.11 1.65
N SER A 55 -20.49 -37.21 1.90
CA SER A 55 -20.71 -36.10 2.83
C SER A 55 -21.34 -34.90 2.14
N PRO A 56 -22.57 -34.49 2.50
CA PRO A 56 -23.17 -33.27 1.95
C PRO A 56 -22.51 -32.00 2.51
N ALA A 57 -21.96 -32.05 3.72
CA ALA A 57 -21.39 -30.90 4.41
C ALA A 57 -19.95 -30.61 3.92
N PRO A 58 -19.68 -29.41 3.37
CA PRO A 58 -18.33 -29.03 2.91
C PRO A 58 -17.27 -29.07 4.01
N GLY A 59 -17.62 -28.64 5.23
CA GLY A 59 -16.70 -28.67 6.37
C GLY A 59 -16.20 -30.08 6.68
N THR A 60 -17.09 -31.09 6.65
CA THR A 60 -16.72 -32.49 6.82
C THR A 60 -15.82 -32.96 5.68
N ARG A 61 -16.16 -32.66 4.41
CA ARG A 61 -15.33 -33.03 3.24
C ARG A 61 -13.91 -32.47 3.38
N ARG A 62 -13.76 -31.19 3.73
CA ARG A 62 -12.47 -30.54 4.00
C ARG A 62 -11.65 -31.32 5.04
N HIS A 63 -12.23 -31.64 6.19
CA HIS A 63 -11.51 -32.36 7.24
C HIS A 63 -11.10 -33.78 6.83
N LEU A 64 -11.94 -34.50 6.09
CA LEU A 64 -11.57 -35.83 5.58
C LEU A 64 -10.44 -35.73 4.54
N LEU A 65 -10.43 -34.70 3.69
CA LEU A 65 -9.31 -34.43 2.78
C LEU A 65 -7.99 -34.15 3.52
N ILE A 66 -8.05 -33.50 4.69
CA ILE A 66 -6.86 -33.31 5.54
C ILE A 66 -6.29 -34.66 6.00
N VAL A 67 -7.16 -35.58 6.44
CA VAL A 67 -6.73 -36.93 6.85
C VAL A 67 -6.12 -37.67 5.66
N LEU A 68 -6.79 -37.64 4.51
CA LEU A 68 -6.31 -38.26 3.27
C LEU A 68 -4.96 -37.67 2.82
N ALA A 69 -4.76 -36.36 2.96
CA ALA A 69 -3.47 -35.72 2.71
C ALA A 69 -2.37 -36.24 3.63
N GLY A 70 -2.67 -36.39 4.93
CA GLY A 70 -1.75 -37.00 5.90
C GLY A 70 -1.39 -38.46 5.59
N LEU A 71 -2.22 -39.16 4.81
CA LEU A 71 -1.97 -40.51 4.31
C LEU A 71 -1.29 -40.55 2.93
N GLY A 72 -1.04 -39.39 2.30
CA GLY A 72 -0.35 -39.30 1.02
C GLY A 72 -1.25 -39.43 -0.21
N GLU A 73 -2.57 -39.34 -0.07
CA GLU A 73 -3.54 -39.57 -1.15
C GLU A 73 -3.67 -38.39 -2.13
N SER A 74 -2.60 -38.08 -2.85
CA SER A 74 -2.55 -36.94 -3.79
C SER A 74 -3.56 -37.04 -4.93
N ALA A 75 -3.79 -38.24 -5.49
CA ALA A 75 -4.75 -38.43 -6.58
C ALA A 75 -6.18 -38.05 -6.15
N VAL A 76 -6.58 -38.41 -4.92
CA VAL A 76 -7.88 -38.04 -4.37
C VAL A 76 -7.97 -36.52 -4.20
N LEU A 77 -6.93 -35.89 -3.66
CA LEU A 77 -6.90 -34.43 -3.53
C LEU A 77 -6.98 -33.73 -4.89
N GLN A 78 -6.34 -34.25 -5.95
CA GLN A 78 -6.46 -33.67 -7.30
C GLN A 78 -7.90 -33.71 -7.81
N THR A 79 -8.60 -34.83 -7.65
CA THR A 79 -10.02 -34.94 -8.02
C THR A 79 -10.87 -33.89 -7.29
N PHE A 80 -10.72 -33.78 -5.97
CA PHE A 80 -11.50 -32.82 -5.20
C PHE A 80 -11.10 -31.36 -5.44
N ALA A 81 -9.82 -31.09 -5.73
CA ALA A 81 -9.35 -29.76 -6.11
C ALA A 81 -9.93 -29.30 -7.45
N GLN A 82 -10.25 -30.24 -8.37
CA GLN A 82 -10.79 -29.93 -9.68
C GLN A 82 -12.32 -29.88 -9.70
N ASP A 83 -12.99 -30.83 -9.05
CA ASP A 83 -14.40 -31.13 -9.31
C ASP A 83 -15.35 -30.87 -8.13
N ASP A 84 -14.87 -30.56 -6.92
CA ASP A 84 -15.81 -30.31 -5.80
C ASP A 84 -16.64 -29.03 -6.06
N PRO A 85 -17.97 -29.07 -5.89
CA PRO A 85 -18.81 -27.90 -6.11
C PRO A 85 -18.51 -26.75 -5.14
N ASP A 86 -18.01 -27.04 -3.94
CA ASP A 86 -17.69 -26.05 -2.91
C ASP A 86 -16.24 -25.58 -3.06
N ASP A 87 -16.04 -24.27 -3.16
CA ASP A 87 -14.73 -23.69 -3.41
C ASP A 87 -13.78 -23.76 -2.19
N TYR A 88 -14.29 -23.79 -0.97
CA TYR A 88 -13.45 -24.06 0.21
C TYR A 88 -12.95 -25.49 0.24
N VAL A 89 -13.71 -26.45 -0.28
CA VAL A 89 -13.25 -27.84 -0.45
C VAL A 89 -12.16 -27.89 -1.51
N ARG A 90 -12.37 -27.30 -2.69
CA ARG A 90 -11.36 -27.23 -3.76
C ARG A 90 -10.07 -26.55 -3.27
N ALA A 91 -10.21 -25.41 -2.59
CA ALA A 91 -9.10 -24.68 -2.00
C ALA A 91 -8.34 -25.55 -1.00
N THR A 92 -9.03 -26.18 -0.05
CA THR A 92 -8.38 -27.08 0.94
C THR A 92 -7.61 -28.20 0.25
N ALA A 93 -8.21 -28.84 -0.76
CA ALA A 93 -7.54 -29.90 -1.52
C ALA A 93 -6.26 -29.38 -2.21
N ALA A 94 -6.32 -28.22 -2.87
CA ALA A 94 -5.16 -27.59 -3.51
C ALA A 94 -4.05 -27.21 -2.53
N GLN A 95 -4.40 -26.68 -1.35
CA GLN A 95 -3.43 -26.36 -0.29
C GLN A 95 -2.68 -27.60 0.19
N TYR A 96 -3.40 -28.69 0.44
CA TYR A 96 -2.76 -29.91 0.92
C TYR A 96 -1.97 -30.62 -0.18
N LEU A 97 -2.38 -30.54 -1.44
CA LEU A 97 -1.55 -30.97 -2.57
C LEU A 97 -0.20 -30.27 -2.57
N LEU A 98 -0.17 -28.95 -2.41
CA LEU A 98 1.06 -28.17 -2.31
C LEU A 98 1.94 -28.65 -1.15
N ARG A 99 1.35 -28.88 0.02
CA ARG A 99 2.07 -29.28 1.24
C ARG A 99 2.67 -30.69 1.16
N ILE A 100 1.98 -31.64 0.53
CA ILE A 100 2.46 -33.03 0.43
C ILE A 100 3.30 -33.30 -0.83
N SER A 101 3.27 -32.38 -1.80
CA SER A 101 4.05 -32.51 -3.04
C SER A 101 5.54 -32.64 -2.74
N GLN A 102 6.18 -33.61 -3.40
CA GLN A 102 7.62 -33.81 -3.33
C GLN A 102 8.30 -33.06 -4.49
N SER A 103 9.56 -32.69 -4.34
CA SER A 103 10.32 -32.01 -5.40
C SER A 103 10.48 -32.84 -6.67
N THR A 104 10.29 -34.16 -6.60
CA THR A 104 10.33 -35.09 -7.73
C THR A 104 8.99 -35.23 -8.45
N ASP A 105 7.91 -34.64 -7.93
CA ASP A 105 6.58 -34.69 -8.56
C ASP A 105 6.49 -33.68 -9.71
N ILE A 106 6.37 -34.21 -10.93
CA ILE A 106 6.31 -33.41 -12.16
C ILE A 106 4.86 -33.05 -12.53
N ALA A 107 3.88 -33.86 -12.12
CA ALA A 107 2.49 -33.69 -12.55
C ALA A 107 1.74 -32.66 -11.69
N THR A 108 1.99 -32.66 -10.37
CA THR A 108 1.32 -31.72 -9.45
C THR A 108 1.59 -30.25 -9.78
N PRO A 109 2.81 -29.82 -10.16
CA PRO A 109 3.05 -28.44 -10.58
C PRO A 109 2.15 -27.97 -11.73
N ASP A 110 2.05 -28.75 -12.81
CA ASP A 110 1.22 -28.37 -13.97
C ASP A 110 -0.28 -28.36 -13.64
N PHE A 111 -0.73 -29.31 -12.80
CA PHE A 111 -2.10 -29.33 -12.29
C PHE A 111 -2.42 -28.07 -11.47
N ILE A 112 -1.57 -27.72 -10.49
CA ILE A 112 -1.77 -26.56 -9.62
C ILE A 112 -1.71 -25.25 -10.43
N ARG A 113 -0.81 -25.16 -11.41
CA ARG A 113 -0.76 -24.01 -12.33
C ARG A 113 -2.06 -23.88 -13.11
N THR A 114 -2.61 -24.99 -13.61
CA THR A 114 -3.87 -25.01 -14.36
C THR A 114 -5.03 -24.55 -13.47
N LEU A 115 -5.09 -25.04 -12.23
CA LEU A 115 -6.11 -24.65 -11.25
C LEU A 115 -6.01 -23.16 -10.90
N LEU A 116 -4.80 -22.65 -10.68
CA LEU A 116 -4.57 -21.22 -10.41
C LEU A 116 -5.10 -20.31 -11.52
N LEU A 117 -4.89 -20.70 -12.78
CA LEU A 117 -5.28 -19.88 -13.91
C LEU A 117 -6.78 -20.00 -14.23
N ASN A 118 -7.35 -21.19 -14.09
CA ASN A 118 -8.66 -21.52 -14.63
C ASN A 118 -9.78 -21.69 -13.60
N ASP A 119 -9.49 -21.87 -12.30
CA ASP A 119 -10.57 -21.97 -11.30
C ASP A 119 -11.36 -20.64 -11.26
N PRO A 120 -12.70 -20.68 -11.25
CA PRO A 120 -13.49 -19.44 -11.19
C PRO A 120 -13.46 -18.77 -9.81
N SER A 121 -13.15 -19.50 -8.73
CA SER A 121 -13.21 -18.98 -7.37
C SER A 121 -11.91 -18.26 -6.97
N PRO A 122 -11.99 -16.99 -6.51
CA PRO A 122 -10.87 -16.32 -5.88
C PRO A 122 -10.32 -17.06 -4.66
N ILE A 123 -11.16 -17.77 -3.90
CA ILE A 123 -10.72 -18.49 -2.70
C ILE A 123 -9.69 -19.57 -3.06
N VAL A 124 -9.92 -20.31 -4.16
CA VAL A 124 -8.99 -21.34 -4.64
C VAL A 124 -7.67 -20.73 -5.10
N LYS A 125 -7.72 -19.67 -5.91
CA LYS A 125 -6.52 -18.98 -6.41
C LYS A 125 -5.69 -18.38 -5.28
N GLN A 126 -6.35 -17.71 -4.32
CA GLN A 126 -5.71 -17.13 -3.15
C GLN A 126 -5.02 -18.21 -2.31
N ALA A 127 -5.71 -19.33 -2.08
CA ALA A 127 -5.18 -20.46 -1.34
C ALA A 127 -3.91 -21.03 -2.00
N ILE A 128 -3.92 -21.18 -3.32
CA ILE A 128 -2.74 -21.64 -4.09
C ILE A 128 -1.58 -20.66 -3.98
N LEU A 129 -1.82 -19.36 -4.18
CA LEU A 129 -0.78 -18.33 -4.12
C LEU A 129 -0.13 -18.22 -2.73
N THR A 130 -0.93 -18.40 -1.68
CA THR A 130 -0.50 -18.25 -0.29
C THR A 130 0.24 -19.48 0.24
N GLU A 131 -0.23 -20.68 -0.08
CA GLU A 131 0.32 -21.92 0.51
C GLU A 131 1.51 -22.49 -0.26
N ALA A 132 1.68 -22.12 -1.52
CA ALA A 132 2.78 -22.67 -2.29
C ALA A 132 4.13 -22.22 -1.72
N PRO A 133 5.10 -23.12 -1.51
CA PRO A 133 6.43 -22.71 -1.05
C PRO A 133 7.14 -21.88 -2.14
N PRO A 134 8.02 -20.91 -1.80
CA PRO A 134 8.72 -20.09 -2.80
C PRO A 134 9.47 -20.91 -3.87
N SER A 135 9.97 -22.09 -3.51
CA SER A 135 10.65 -23.03 -4.40
C SER A 135 9.73 -23.89 -5.28
N PHE A 136 8.39 -23.72 -5.19
CA PHE A 136 7.44 -24.52 -5.95
C PHE A 136 7.54 -24.18 -7.45
N PRO A 137 7.84 -25.17 -8.33
CA PRO A 137 8.24 -24.91 -9.72
C PRO A 137 7.08 -24.56 -10.66
N ALA A 138 5.83 -24.62 -10.19
CA ALA A 138 4.64 -24.49 -11.04
C ALA A 138 4.42 -23.09 -11.62
N PHE A 139 4.80 -22.04 -10.89
CA PHE A 139 4.39 -20.70 -11.27
C PHE A 139 5.43 -20.05 -12.14
N ARG A 140 5.07 -19.82 -13.40
CA ARG A 140 5.87 -18.96 -14.25
C ARG A 140 5.68 -17.54 -13.75
N HIS A 141 6.75 -16.75 -13.76
CA HIS A 141 6.69 -15.34 -13.35
C HIS A 141 5.57 -14.56 -14.05
N GLN A 142 5.37 -14.82 -15.35
CA GLN A 142 4.30 -14.20 -16.14
C GLN A 142 2.88 -14.57 -15.66
N ASP A 143 2.66 -15.79 -15.17
CA ASP A 143 1.34 -16.21 -14.69
C ASP A 143 0.92 -15.36 -13.47
N ILE A 144 1.88 -15.07 -12.58
CA ILE A 144 1.65 -14.27 -11.38
C ILE A 144 1.48 -12.78 -11.74
N ILE A 145 2.25 -12.28 -12.72
CA ILE A 145 2.06 -10.92 -13.27
C ILE A 145 0.63 -10.77 -13.79
N THR A 146 0.11 -11.73 -14.56
CA THR A 146 -1.27 -11.66 -15.06
C THR A 146 -2.29 -11.60 -13.91
N LEU A 147 -2.03 -12.30 -12.79
CA LEU A 147 -2.90 -12.25 -11.61
C LEU A 147 -2.85 -10.91 -10.85
N LEU A 148 -1.85 -10.06 -11.10
CA LEU A 148 -1.90 -8.69 -10.61
C LEU A 148 -3.13 -7.97 -11.18
N GLU A 149 -3.53 -8.23 -12.42
CA GLU A 149 -4.68 -7.54 -13.05
C GLU A 149 -6.04 -8.11 -12.65
N HIS A 150 -6.09 -9.06 -11.71
CA HIS A 150 -7.33 -9.71 -11.30
C HIS A 150 -8.33 -8.71 -10.66
N PRO A 151 -9.64 -8.80 -10.95
CA PRO A 151 -10.64 -7.87 -10.40
C PRO A 151 -10.74 -7.94 -8.86
N ASP A 152 -10.57 -9.13 -8.30
CA ASP A 152 -10.56 -9.36 -6.85
C ASP A 152 -9.25 -8.88 -6.20
N VAL A 153 -9.35 -7.99 -5.21
CA VAL A 153 -8.21 -7.37 -4.52
C VAL A 153 -7.36 -8.37 -3.73
N ASP A 154 -7.97 -9.42 -3.18
CA ASP A 154 -7.24 -10.39 -2.36
C ASP A 154 -6.37 -11.29 -3.22
N ILE A 155 -6.77 -11.55 -4.48
CA ILE A 155 -5.90 -12.18 -5.48
C ILE A 155 -4.71 -11.30 -5.82
N ARG A 156 -4.95 -10.00 -6.03
CA ARG A 156 -3.86 -9.06 -6.35
C ARG A 156 -2.85 -8.95 -5.22
N ARG A 157 -3.33 -8.92 -3.97
CA ARG A 157 -2.48 -8.95 -2.77
C ARG A 157 -1.67 -10.22 -2.71
N ALA A 158 -2.31 -11.39 -2.83
CA ALA A 158 -1.62 -12.68 -2.82
C ALA A 158 -0.61 -12.82 -3.96
N ALA A 159 -0.91 -12.31 -5.16
CA ALA A 159 0.00 -12.31 -6.30
C ALA A 159 1.20 -11.36 -6.05
N THR A 160 0.96 -10.20 -5.45
CA THR A 160 2.03 -9.27 -5.02
C THR A 160 2.94 -9.93 -3.99
N ASP A 161 2.36 -10.55 -2.95
CA ASP A 161 3.11 -11.30 -1.93
C ASP A 161 3.93 -12.43 -2.54
N ARG A 162 3.34 -13.14 -3.49
CA ARG A 162 4.01 -14.23 -4.16
C ARG A 162 5.20 -13.74 -4.98
N LEU A 163 5.06 -12.65 -5.74
CA LEU A 163 6.17 -12.05 -6.50
C LEU A 163 7.30 -11.62 -5.57
N LEU A 164 6.97 -10.96 -4.44
CA LEU A 164 7.97 -10.55 -3.45
C LEU A 164 8.70 -11.73 -2.81
N ALA A 165 8.04 -12.89 -2.68
CA ALA A 165 8.64 -14.08 -2.11
C ALA A 165 9.59 -14.82 -3.06
N ILE A 166 9.41 -14.69 -4.39
CA ILE A 166 10.17 -15.46 -5.39
C ILE A 166 11.11 -14.62 -6.26
N SER A 167 10.96 -13.29 -6.25
CA SER A 167 11.71 -12.37 -7.09
C SER A 167 12.46 -11.35 -6.25
N SER A 168 13.61 -10.87 -6.77
CA SER A 168 14.32 -9.76 -6.16
C SER A 168 13.56 -8.44 -6.39
N TYR A 169 13.71 -7.49 -5.46
CA TYR A 169 13.15 -6.15 -5.60
C TYR A 169 13.55 -5.45 -6.91
N THR A 170 14.80 -5.61 -7.34
CA THR A 170 15.32 -5.02 -8.60
C THR A 170 14.64 -5.56 -9.86
N ALA A 171 14.02 -6.75 -9.79
CA ALA A 171 13.23 -7.30 -10.90
C ALA A 171 11.76 -6.82 -10.88
N LEU A 172 11.31 -6.30 -9.74
CA LEU A 172 9.93 -5.83 -9.52
C LEU A 172 9.83 -4.30 -9.60
N PHE A 173 10.95 -3.59 -9.37
CA PHE A 173 11.07 -2.13 -9.34
C PHE A 173 12.40 -1.67 -10.01
N PRO A 174 12.35 -0.88 -11.09
CA PRO A 174 11.18 -0.65 -11.94
C PRO A 174 10.68 -1.96 -12.55
N GLY A 175 9.37 -2.11 -12.74
CA GLY A 175 8.79 -3.35 -13.24
C GLY A 175 7.32 -3.53 -12.87
N PRO A 176 6.80 -4.78 -12.86
CA PRO A 176 5.36 -5.05 -12.81
C PRO A 176 4.66 -4.50 -11.56
N LEU A 177 5.37 -4.40 -10.42
CA LEU A 177 4.79 -3.83 -9.20
C LEU A 177 4.79 -2.29 -9.22
N GLU A 178 5.76 -1.65 -9.88
CA GLU A 178 5.81 -0.20 -10.04
C GLU A 178 4.74 0.27 -11.05
N ASP A 179 4.64 -0.38 -12.21
CA ASP A 179 3.67 -0.05 -13.25
C ASP A 179 2.24 -0.02 -12.69
N ARG A 180 1.95 -0.98 -11.81
CA ARG A 180 0.68 -1.14 -11.12
C ARG A 180 0.25 0.04 -10.27
N ILE A 181 1.18 0.80 -9.71
CA ILE A 181 0.87 1.95 -8.83
C ILE A 181 -0.10 2.93 -9.52
N THR A 182 0.05 3.12 -10.83
CA THR A 182 -0.74 4.10 -11.60
C THR A 182 -2.22 3.73 -11.71
N TYR A 183 -2.55 2.43 -11.73
CA TYR A 183 -3.91 1.94 -11.98
C TYR A 183 -4.47 1.04 -10.87
N GLU A 184 -3.75 0.81 -9.77
CA GLU A 184 -4.29 0.12 -8.60
C GLU A 184 -5.42 0.93 -7.96
N THR A 185 -6.58 0.30 -7.80
CA THR A 185 -7.80 0.93 -7.27
C THR A 185 -7.91 0.81 -5.76
N ASP A 186 -7.41 -0.27 -5.17
CA ASP A 186 -7.39 -0.47 -3.71
C ASP A 186 -6.31 0.42 -3.07
N SER A 187 -6.71 1.37 -2.23
CA SER A 187 -5.79 2.30 -1.58
C SER A 187 -4.79 1.60 -0.67
N THR A 188 -5.20 0.52 0.01
CA THR A 188 -4.31 -0.21 0.92
C THR A 188 -3.19 -0.90 0.15
N LEU A 189 -3.50 -1.59 -0.94
CA LEU A 189 -2.51 -2.21 -1.81
C LEU A 189 -1.65 -1.17 -2.52
N ARG A 190 -2.24 -0.09 -3.05
CA ARG A 190 -1.48 1.00 -3.69
C ARG A 190 -0.48 1.63 -2.73
N HIS A 191 -0.91 1.97 -1.50
CA HIS A 191 -0.04 2.51 -0.45
C HIS A 191 1.12 1.56 -0.12
N ARG A 192 0.83 0.25 -0.06
CA ARG A 192 1.87 -0.77 0.13
C ARG A 192 2.87 -0.79 -1.03
N LEU A 193 2.42 -0.73 -2.29
CA LEU A 193 3.30 -0.69 -3.46
C LEU A 193 4.16 0.58 -3.48
N LEU A 194 3.57 1.73 -3.14
CA LEU A 194 4.28 2.99 -3.01
C LEU A 194 5.39 2.92 -1.96
N ARG A 195 5.09 2.37 -0.78
CA ARG A 195 6.09 2.14 0.27
C ARG A 195 7.25 1.28 -0.21
N LEU A 196 6.95 0.13 -0.81
CA LEU A 196 7.97 -0.79 -1.33
C LEU A 196 8.83 -0.09 -2.40
N CYS A 197 8.22 0.73 -3.26
CA CYS A 197 8.93 1.52 -4.26
C CYS A 197 9.89 2.54 -3.62
N ILE A 198 9.50 3.22 -2.53
CA ILE A 198 10.39 4.13 -1.79
C ILE A 198 11.54 3.37 -1.14
N GLU A 199 11.25 2.24 -0.47
CA GLU A 199 12.25 1.41 0.23
C GLU A 199 13.36 0.91 -0.71
N VAL A 200 13.06 0.72 -2.00
CA VAL A 200 14.02 0.29 -3.03
C VAL A 200 14.65 1.47 -3.81
N GLY A 201 14.47 2.71 -3.33
CA GLY A 201 15.06 3.91 -3.94
C GLY A 201 14.29 4.47 -5.15
N GLY A 202 13.00 4.13 -5.29
CA GLY A 202 12.13 4.59 -6.37
C GLY A 202 11.47 5.95 -6.15
N ALA A 203 11.82 6.68 -5.08
CA ALA A 203 11.20 7.96 -4.73
C ALA A 203 11.18 8.99 -5.87
N VAL A 204 12.30 9.16 -6.58
CA VAL A 204 12.39 10.07 -7.74
C VAL A 204 11.48 9.61 -8.89
N ARG A 205 11.37 8.29 -9.15
CA ARG A 205 10.46 7.77 -10.19
C ARG A 205 9.00 8.02 -9.84
N LEU A 206 8.62 7.90 -8.56
CA LEU A 206 7.28 8.25 -8.09
C LEU A 206 6.94 9.73 -8.35
N LEU A 207 7.89 10.65 -8.16
CA LEU A 207 7.70 12.06 -8.54
C LEU A 207 7.49 12.23 -10.05
N PHE A 208 8.26 11.53 -10.88
CA PHE A 208 8.07 11.57 -12.33
C PHE A 208 6.68 11.02 -12.72
N MET A 209 6.21 9.96 -12.06
CA MET A 209 4.89 9.37 -12.30
C MET A 209 3.74 10.34 -12.00
N CYS A 210 3.88 11.21 -10.98
CA CYS A 210 2.85 12.18 -10.61
C CYS A 210 2.38 13.08 -11.77
N ARG A 211 3.20 13.30 -12.79
CA ARG A 211 2.87 14.13 -13.96
C ARG A 211 1.69 13.61 -14.78
N ASN A 212 1.39 12.32 -14.69
CA ASN A 212 0.36 11.65 -15.48
C ASN A 212 -0.79 11.11 -14.63
N LEU A 213 -0.84 11.47 -13.34
CA LEU A 213 -1.84 10.97 -12.40
C LEU A 213 -2.89 12.03 -12.07
N ASP A 214 -4.05 11.56 -11.61
CA ASP A 214 -5.06 12.44 -11.02
C ASP A 214 -4.55 13.05 -9.69
N ALA A 215 -5.13 14.20 -9.32
CA ALA A 215 -4.62 14.97 -8.19
C ALA A 215 -4.69 14.24 -6.84
N GLU A 216 -5.63 13.33 -6.64
CA GLU A 216 -5.75 12.56 -5.40
C GLU A 216 -4.57 11.60 -5.25
N LYS A 217 -4.22 10.88 -6.33
CA LYS A 217 -3.02 10.03 -6.33
C LYS A 217 -1.73 10.82 -6.21
N VAL A 218 -1.64 12.01 -6.82
CA VAL A 218 -0.46 12.89 -6.66
C VAL A 218 -0.29 13.25 -5.18
N ILE A 219 -1.36 13.71 -4.51
CA ILE A 219 -1.31 14.07 -3.09
C ILE A 219 -0.91 12.86 -2.23
N GLU A 220 -1.49 11.68 -2.48
CA GLU A 220 -1.14 10.44 -1.78
C GLU A 220 0.37 10.14 -1.88
N ILE A 221 0.93 10.24 -3.09
CA ILE A 221 2.37 10.02 -3.32
C ILE A 221 3.20 11.07 -2.60
N LEU A 222 2.89 12.36 -2.76
CA LEU A 222 3.66 13.44 -2.15
C LEU A 222 3.65 13.36 -0.62
N GLN A 223 2.50 13.06 -0.01
CA GLN A 223 2.38 12.87 1.43
C GLN A 223 3.21 11.69 1.93
N LEU A 224 3.22 10.58 1.18
CA LEU A 224 4.02 9.42 1.55
C LEU A 224 5.53 9.70 1.40
N LEU A 225 5.94 10.39 0.34
CA LEU A 225 7.34 10.81 0.20
C LEU A 225 7.77 11.69 1.38
N HIS A 226 6.89 12.56 1.85
CA HIS A 226 7.17 13.43 3.00
C HIS A 226 7.26 12.62 4.30
N SER A 227 6.37 11.65 4.54
CA SER A 227 6.42 10.81 5.75
C SER A 227 7.62 9.87 5.80
N TYR A 228 8.30 9.66 4.68
CA TYR A 228 9.57 8.94 4.55
C TYR A 228 10.79 9.88 4.55
N ASP A 229 10.61 11.14 4.96
CA ASP A 229 11.64 12.18 5.02
C ASP A 229 12.44 12.34 3.71
N GLN A 230 11.80 12.08 2.56
CA GLN A 230 12.45 12.23 1.27
C GLN A 230 12.64 13.71 0.94
N GLN A 231 13.82 14.04 0.42
CA GLN A 231 14.15 15.38 -0.06
C GLN A 231 14.65 15.32 -1.50
N PHE A 232 14.28 16.33 -2.28
CA PHE A 232 14.54 16.37 -3.72
C PHE A 232 15.12 17.72 -4.14
N ASN A 233 15.83 17.70 -5.28
CA ASN A 233 16.30 18.93 -5.89
C ASN A 233 15.15 19.65 -6.59
N TRP A 234 15.34 20.96 -6.82
CA TRP A 234 14.40 21.76 -7.60
C TRP A 234 14.08 21.13 -8.96
N THR A 235 15.07 20.55 -9.65
CA THR A 235 14.90 19.92 -10.96
C THR A 235 13.87 18.79 -10.98
N ASP A 236 13.72 18.08 -9.86
CA ASP A 236 12.79 16.95 -9.74
C ASP A 236 11.36 17.44 -9.45
N ILE A 237 11.24 18.48 -8.61
CA ILE A 237 9.97 19.03 -8.12
C ILE A 237 9.35 20.06 -9.07
N ALA A 238 10.16 20.84 -9.79
CA ALA A 238 9.71 21.97 -10.60
C ALA A 238 8.55 21.62 -11.55
N PRO A 239 8.53 20.46 -12.24
CA PRO A 239 7.43 20.13 -13.15
C PRO A 239 6.07 19.94 -12.45
N LEU A 240 6.05 19.60 -11.16
CA LEU A 240 4.82 19.55 -10.36
C LEU A 240 4.48 20.93 -9.78
N ALA A 241 5.48 21.70 -9.36
CA ALA A 241 5.31 23.05 -8.85
C ALA A 241 4.69 24.02 -9.88
N LEU A 242 5.04 23.85 -11.16
CA LEU A 242 4.51 24.64 -12.28
C LEU A 242 3.06 24.31 -12.66
N ILE A 243 2.45 23.27 -12.06
CA ILE A 243 1.01 23.00 -12.20
C ILE A 243 0.18 24.03 -11.42
N HIS A 244 0.79 24.64 -10.38
CA HIS A 244 0.15 25.64 -9.51
C HIS A 244 -1.12 25.14 -8.78
N ASP A 245 -1.22 23.83 -8.49
CA ASP A 245 -2.27 23.31 -7.60
C ASP A 245 -1.86 23.56 -6.12
N PRO A 246 -2.61 24.37 -5.36
CA PRO A 246 -2.26 24.69 -3.98
C PRO A 246 -2.11 23.49 -3.05
N ARG A 247 -2.79 22.38 -3.36
CA ARG A 247 -2.69 21.14 -2.57
C ARG A 247 -1.33 20.48 -2.73
N PHE A 248 -0.70 20.63 -3.91
CA PHE A 248 0.63 20.10 -4.16
C PHE A 248 1.68 20.99 -3.51
N ASP A 249 1.56 22.31 -3.70
CA ASP A 249 2.55 23.29 -3.25
C ASP A 249 2.91 23.14 -1.77
N CYS A 250 1.91 22.95 -0.92
CA CYS A 250 2.10 22.79 0.53
C CYS A 250 3.03 21.61 0.89
N VAL A 251 2.95 20.52 0.13
CA VAL A 251 3.78 19.33 0.33
C VAL A 251 5.11 19.47 -0.40
N LEU A 252 5.13 20.06 -1.60
CA LEU A 252 6.34 20.27 -2.39
C LEU A 252 7.38 21.15 -1.65
N VAL A 253 6.94 22.19 -0.93
CA VAL A 253 7.84 23.03 -0.10
C VAL A 253 8.54 22.19 0.99
N LEU A 254 7.87 21.16 1.51
CA LEU A 254 8.45 20.27 2.53
C LEU A 254 9.43 19.25 1.93
N LEU A 255 9.20 18.85 0.69
CA LEU A 255 10.00 17.87 -0.05
C LEU A 255 11.27 18.47 -0.69
N LEU A 256 11.42 19.79 -0.72
CA LEU A 256 12.63 20.42 -1.24
C LEU A 256 13.81 20.25 -0.28
N ASN A 257 14.98 19.97 -0.85
CA ASN A 257 16.24 20.04 -0.13
C ASN A 257 16.62 21.50 0.21
N ALA A 258 17.61 21.66 1.09
CA ALA A 258 18.02 22.97 1.58
C ALA A 258 18.85 23.81 0.58
N GLN A 259 19.15 23.29 -0.62
CA GLN A 259 19.97 24.01 -1.59
C GLN A 259 19.09 24.94 -2.41
N MET A 260 19.20 26.24 -2.16
CA MET A 260 18.46 27.24 -2.91
C MET A 260 18.96 27.38 -4.35
N THR A 261 18.01 27.46 -5.28
CA THR A 261 18.24 27.91 -6.65
C THR A 261 17.44 29.18 -6.94
N SER A 262 17.85 29.93 -7.95
CA SER A 262 17.12 31.12 -8.43
C SER A 262 15.64 30.83 -8.69
N ASP A 263 15.36 29.79 -9.47
CA ASP A 263 14.00 29.38 -9.84
C ASP A 263 13.16 28.97 -8.62
N MET A 264 13.80 28.37 -7.61
CA MET A 264 13.14 28.01 -6.35
C MET A 264 12.75 29.26 -5.54
N VAL A 265 13.63 30.27 -5.48
CA VAL A 265 13.31 31.57 -4.85
C VAL A 265 12.12 32.19 -5.56
N GLU A 266 12.14 32.24 -6.89
CA GLU A 266 11.05 32.81 -7.69
C GLU A 266 9.72 32.09 -7.41
N TRP A 267 9.74 30.76 -7.34
CA TRP A 267 8.56 29.98 -6.98
C TRP A 267 8.07 30.27 -5.55
N PHE A 268 8.96 30.37 -4.56
CA PHE A 268 8.57 30.74 -3.20
C PHE A 268 7.92 32.12 -3.12
N LEU A 269 8.48 33.11 -3.83
CA LEU A 269 7.89 34.45 -3.92
C LEU A 269 6.53 34.42 -4.62
N TYR A 270 6.39 33.60 -5.67
CA TYR A 270 5.10 33.36 -6.31
C TYR A 270 4.05 32.81 -5.35
N LEU A 271 4.41 31.84 -4.48
CA LEU A 271 3.49 31.28 -3.49
C LEU A 271 2.98 32.35 -2.52
N MET A 272 3.88 33.22 -2.03
CA MET A 272 3.54 34.35 -1.16
C MET A 272 2.64 35.36 -1.87
N ALA A 273 2.98 35.72 -3.11
CA ALA A 273 2.18 36.63 -3.92
C ALA A 273 0.77 36.08 -4.18
N ARG A 274 0.65 34.78 -4.47
CA ARG A 274 -0.63 34.12 -4.70
C ARG A 274 -1.52 34.14 -3.46
N ALA A 275 -0.95 34.01 -2.26
CA ALA A 275 -1.71 34.09 -1.00
C ALA A 275 -2.34 35.47 -0.77
N MET A 276 -1.67 36.54 -1.19
CA MET A 276 -2.20 37.91 -1.14
C MET A 276 -3.34 38.17 -2.12
N GLN A 277 -3.31 37.49 -3.27
CA GLN A 277 -4.30 37.67 -4.33
C GLN A 277 -5.48 36.69 -4.22
N TRP A 278 -5.42 35.71 -3.32
CA TRP A 278 -6.42 34.66 -3.25
C TRP A 278 -7.77 35.23 -2.77
N PRO A 279 -8.89 34.96 -3.48
CA PRO A 279 -10.19 35.51 -3.11
C PRO A 279 -10.70 34.91 -1.80
N SER A 280 -11.53 35.67 -1.08
CA SER A 280 -12.24 35.16 0.09
C SER A 280 -13.09 33.94 -0.28
N ALA A 281 -12.94 32.86 0.48
CA ALA A 281 -13.66 31.63 0.26
C ALA A 281 -15.18 31.80 0.46
N ARG A 282 -15.97 31.25 -0.47
CA ARG A 282 -17.44 31.35 -0.46
C ARG A 282 -18.12 30.07 0.00
N ASN A 283 -17.38 28.97 0.01
CA ASN A 283 -17.85 27.65 0.38
C ASN A 283 -16.70 26.85 1.00
N ARG A 284 -17.02 25.68 1.54
CA ARG A 284 -16.05 24.82 2.21
C ARG A 284 -14.89 24.36 1.31
N PRO A 285 -15.11 23.85 0.08
CA PRO A 285 -14.00 23.50 -0.80
C PRO A 285 -13.07 24.67 -1.14
N GLU A 286 -13.61 25.88 -1.31
CA GLU A 286 -12.81 27.08 -1.50
C GLU A 286 -12.01 27.47 -0.25
N ALA A 287 -12.58 27.24 0.94
CA ALA A 287 -11.89 27.49 2.21
C ALA A 287 -10.71 26.53 2.40
N GLU A 288 -10.89 25.24 2.11
CA GLU A 288 -9.82 24.24 2.15
C GLU A 288 -8.69 24.58 1.16
N ARG A 289 -9.02 25.10 -0.02
CA ARG A 289 -8.01 25.60 -0.97
C ARG A 289 -7.32 26.87 -0.49
N ALA A 290 -8.07 27.82 0.07
CA ALA A 290 -7.50 29.05 0.61
C ALA A 290 -6.52 28.74 1.76
N GLU A 291 -6.87 27.83 2.65
CA GLU A 291 -6.00 27.33 3.70
C GLU A 291 -4.72 26.70 3.14
N ALA A 292 -4.83 25.86 2.11
CA ALA A 292 -3.66 25.27 1.45
C ALA A 292 -2.74 26.35 0.82
N VAL A 293 -3.30 27.39 0.22
CA VAL A 293 -2.54 28.52 -0.33
C VAL A 293 -1.80 29.27 0.78
N GLN A 294 -2.49 29.63 1.86
CA GLN A 294 -1.89 30.35 2.99
C GLN A 294 -0.79 29.51 3.66
N THR A 295 -1.05 28.23 3.88
CA THR A 295 -0.07 27.29 4.46
C THR A 295 1.17 27.17 3.57
N SER A 296 0.99 27.10 2.24
CA SER A 296 2.11 27.04 1.30
C SER A 296 2.96 28.31 1.32
N ALA A 297 2.33 29.48 1.35
CA ALA A 297 3.01 30.77 1.42
C ALA A 297 3.80 30.92 2.73
N TRP A 298 3.21 30.57 3.86
CA TRP A 298 3.88 30.60 5.15
C TRP A 298 5.09 29.66 5.19
N LYS A 299 4.95 28.41 4.71
CA LYS A 299 6.10 27.48 4.61
C LYS A 299 7.18 28.00 3.67
N ALA A 300 6.82 28.65 2.56
CA ALA A 300 7.76 29.25 1.64
C ALA A 300 8.55 30.39 2.30
N ALA A 301 7.88 31.26 3.05
CA ALA A 301 8.51 32.33 3.83
C ALA A 301 9.48 31.75 4.88
N GLN A 302 9.08 30.71 5.62
CA GLN A 302 9.95 30.03 6.58
C GLN A 302 11.19 29.42 5.91
N ARG A 303 11.04 28.80 4.74
CA ARG A 303 12.17 28.28 3.98
C ARG A 303 13.13 29.40 3.59
N LEU A 304 12.62 30.51 3.05
CA LEU A 304 13.42 31.68 2.68
C LEU A 304 14.16 32.30 3.87
N ILE A 305 13.52 32.37 5.05
CA ILE A 305 14.15 32.82 6.31
C ILE A 305 15.33 31.88 6.65
N ALA A 306 15.07 30.57 6.69
CA ALA A 306 16.06 29.56 7.06
C ALA A 306 17.26 29.50 6.10
N THR A 307 17.07 29.90 4.84
CA THR A 307 18.13 29.93 3.82
C THR A 307 18.54 31.35 3.42
N SER A 308 18.24 32.35 4.25
CA SER A 308 18.50 33.77 3.98
C SER A 308 19.97 34.08 3.64
N THR A 309 20.93 33.37 4.25
CA THR A 309 22.35 33.51 3.91
C THR A 309 22.67 33.07 2.49
N GLN A 310 21.96 32.07 1.96
CA GLN A 310 22.12 31.60 0.58
C GLN A 310 21.45 32.56 -0.41
N LEU A 311 20.34 33.19 -0.01
CA LEU A 311 19.60 34.15 -0.83
C LEU A 311 20.48 35.33 -1.28
N TRP A 312 21.33 35.86 -0.39
CA TRP A 312 22.31 36.90 -0.74
C TRP A 312 23.41 36.46 -1.69
N ALA A 313 23.74 35.16 -1.69
CA ALA A 313 24.79 34.60 -2.54
C ALA A 313 24.31 34.31 -3.96
N LEU A 314 22.99 34.23 -4.18
CA LEU A 314 22.41 34.17 -5.51
C LEU A 314 22.66 35.51 -6.20
N LYS A 315 23.58 35.52 -7.19
CA LYS A 315 23.83 36.65 -8.11
C LYS A 315 22.51 37.28 -8.54
N PRO A 316 22.46 38.60 -8.86
CA PRO A 316 21.22 39.32 -9.14
C PRO A 316 20.36 38.52 -10.12
N VAL A 317 19.38 37.83 -9.55
CA VAL A 317 18.35 37.13 -10.27
C VAL A 317 17.42 38.22 -10.73
N THR A 318 17.11 38.28 -12.03
CA THR A 318 16.05 39.14 -12.53
C THR A 318 14.71 38.61 -12.04
N LEU A 319 14.38 38.91 -10.79
CA LEU A 319 13.10 38.55 -10.18
C LEU A 319 12.02 39.49 -10.72
N ASN A 320 10.82 38.95 -10.91
CA ASN A 320 9.67 39.75 -11.27
C ASN A 320 9.34 40.75 -10.13
N ILE A 321 9.43 42.05 -10.44
CA ILE A 321 9.23 43.14 -9.46
C ILE A 321 7.81 43.11 -8.86
N GLU A 322 6.80 42.77 -9.67
CA GLU A 322 5.42 42.68 -9.20
C GLU A 322 5.26 41.54 -8.19
N THR A 323 5.84 40.35 -8.47
CA THR A 323 5.84 39.23 -7.53
C THR A 323 6.57 39.60 -6.22
N LEU A 324 7.68 40.33 -6.31
CA LEU A 324 8.39 40.84 -5.12
C LEU A 324 7.51 41.78 -4.30
N ASP A 325 6.77 42.68 -4.93
CA ASP A 325 5.88 43.62 -4.23
C ASP A 325 4.75 42.93 -3.48
N PHE A 326 4.16 41.91 -4.08
CA PHE A 326 3.15 41.10 -3.39
C PHE A 326 3.76 40.27 -2.24
N ALA A 327 4.97 39.72 -2.41
CA ALA A 327 5.65 38.99 -1.35
C ALA A 327 6.07 39.89 -0.17
N ILE A 328 6.50 41.13 -0.44
CA ILE A 328 6.78 42.15 0.60
C ILE A 328 5.49 42.49 1.33
N SER A 329 4.39 42.73 0.60
CA SER A 329 3.07 43.04 1.18
C SER A 329 2.53 41.87 2.03
N TYR A 330 2.81 40.63 1.63
CA TYR A 330 2.49 39.44 2.41
C TYR A 330 3.20 39.48 3.78
N LEU A 331 4.51 39.77 3.80
CA LEU A 331 5.28 39.86 5.03
C LEU A 331 4.86 41.04 5.91
N ASP A 332 4.53 42.20 5.33
CA ASP A 332 3.97 43.35 6.05
C ASP A 332 2.68 42.95 6.79
N ASN A 333 1.79 42.21 6.12
CA ASN A 333 0.56 41.71 6.71
C ASN A 333 0.84 40.67 7.81
N GLU A 334 1.75 39.72 7.58
CA GLU A 334 2.10 38.70 8.58
C GLU A 334 2.68 39.35 9.84
N VAL A 335 3.63 40.29 9.70
CA VAL A 335 4.20 41.04 10.83
C VAL A 335 3.12 41.80 11.60
N THR A 336 2.23 42.50 10.90
CA THR A 336 1.13 43.24 11.53
C THR A 336 0.20 42.32 12.31
N GLN A 337 -0.16 41.17 11.75
CA GLN A 337 -1.01 40.19 12.44
C GLN A 337 -0.30 39.61 13.68
N LEU A 338 0.98 39.25 13.56
CA LEU A 338 1.76 38.74 14.69
C LEU A 338 1.86 39.74 15.84
N GLN A 339 2.02 41.03 15.54
CA GLN A 339 2.05 42.10 16.55
C GLN A 339 0.69 42.29 17.22
N LEU A 340 -0.41 42.27 16.46
CA LEU A 340 -1.76 42.34 17.01
C LEU A 340 -2.07 41.14 17.91
N ASP A 341 -1.64 39.94 17.51
CA ASP A 341 -1.80 38.73 18.31
C ASP A 341 -0.96 38.78 19.59
N GLU A 342 0.27 39.31 19.52
CA GLU A 342 1.15 39.50 20.69
C GLU A 342 0.56 40.51 21.71
N GLU A 343 -0.09 41.57 21.23
CA GLU A 343 -0.78 42.55 22.07
C GLU A 343 -2.08 42.02 22.67
N SER A 344 -2.68 40.98 22.07
CA SER A 344 -3.86 40.33 22.62
C SER A 344 -3.48 39.50 23.85
N GLU A 345 -3.86 39.96 25.05
CA GLU A 345 -3.60 39.30 26.34
C GLU A 345 -4.15 37.85 26.46
N GLU A 346 -4.80 37.32 25.43
CA GLU A 346 -5.41 35.97 25.43
C GLU A 346 -4.37 34.82 25.39
N TRP A 347 -3.10 35.09 25.11
CA TRP A 347 -2.08 34.04 24.87
C TRP A 347 -0.75 34.24 25.62
N GLU A 348 -0.80 34.43 26.94
CA GLU A 348 0.42 34.54 27.80
C GLU A 348 1.43 33.39 27.62
N THR A 349 1.02 32.23 27.08
CA THR A 349 1.89 31.07 26.89
C THR A 349 2.82 31.12 25.66
N ASN A 350 2.68 32.09 24.75
CA ASN A 350 3.40 32.10 23.47
C ASN A 350 4.37 33.28 23.26
N SER A 351 4.65 34.11 24.28
CA SER A 351 5.51 35.31 24.15
C SER A 351 6.89 35.02 23.54
N ASP A 352 7.52 33.88 23.89
CA ASP A 352 8.82 33.49 23.34
C ASP A 352 8.80 33.30 21.82
N TRP A 353 7.68 32.81 21.26
CA TRP A 353 7.57 32.58 19.82
C TRP A 353 7.48 33.88 19.03
N TYR A 354 6.63 34.84 19.45
CA TYR A 354 6.50 36.14 18.79
C TYR A 354 7.82 36.90 18.77
N SER A 355 8.56 36.87 19.88
CA SER A 355 9.87 37.51 20.03
C SER A 355 10.92 37.02 19.03
N THR A 356 10.75 35.81 18.50
CA THR A 356 11.62 35.23 17.46
C THR A 356 11.02 35.42 16.07
N ALA A 357 9.72 35.17 15.92
CA ALA A 357 9.06 35.16 14.63
C ALA A 357 9.04 36.53 13.97
N ILE A 358 8.65 37.60 14.68
CA ILE A 358 8.53 38.96 14.12
C ILE A 358 9.87 39.46 13.55
N PRO A 359 11.01 39.41 14.29
CA PRO A 359 12.30 39.83 13.75
C PRO A 359 12.74 39.06 12.49
N GLU A 360 12.47 37.75 12.42
CA GLU A 360 12.80 36.93 11.25
C GLU A 360 12.03 37.37 9.99
N ARG A 361 10.73 37.72 10.11
CA ARG A 361 9.93 38.21 8.98
C ARG A 361 10.40 39.60 8.55
N GLU A 362 10.65 40.50 9.49
CA GLU A 362 11.21 41.83 9.21
C GLU A 362 12.57 41.74 8.51
N GLN A 363 13.43 40.81 8.94
CA GLN A 363 14.72 40.56 8.30
C GLN A 363 14.53 40.09 6.85
N LEU A 364 13.70 39.06 6.60
CA LEU A 364 13.43 38.59 5.24
C LEU A 364 12.85 39.71 4.37
N ARG A 365 11.89 40.47 4.91
CA ARG A 365 11.28 41.62 4.24
C ARG A 365 12.32 42.67 3.84
N GLY A 366 13.20 43.07 4.76
CA GLY A 366 14.29 44.00 4.49
C GLY A 366 15.24 43.50 3.39
N MET A 367 15.51 42.19 3.36
CA MET A 367 16.29 41.57 2.29
C MET A 367 15.58 41.62 0.94
N LEU A 368 14.28 41.33 0.87
CA LEU A 368 13.51 41.40 -0.37
C LEU A 368 13.44 42.83 -0.92
N ILE A 369 13.32 43.85 -0.05
CA ILE A 369 13.38 45.27 -0.46
C ILE A 369 14.74 45.61 -1.06
N ALA A 370 15.83 45.14 -0.44
CA ALA A 370 17.18 45.37 -0.94
C ALA A 370 17.43 44.68 -2.30
N ILE A 371 16.93 43.44 -2.47
CA ILE A 371 16.96 42.73 -3.75
C ILE A 371 16.15 43.48 -4.81
N LYS A 372 14.94 43.95 -4.47
CA LYS A 372 14.11 44.77 -5.37
C LYS A 372 14.83 46.04 -5.84
N ALA A 373 15.64 46.67 -5.00
CA ALA A 373 16.36 47.90 -5.34
C ALA A 373 17.52 47.70 -6.34
N ILE A 374 18.01 46.46 -6.50
CA ILE A 374 19.13 46.12 -7.39
C ILE A 374 18.72 45.30 -8.62
N SER A 375 17.48 44.80 -8.65
CA SER A 375 16.83 44.16 -9.80
C SER A 375 16.20 45.22 -10.71
#